data_AF-A0A3A9A352-F1
#
_entry.id   AF-A0A3A9A352-F1
#
_cell.length_a   1.000
_cell.length_b   1.000
_cell.length_c   1.000
_cell.angle_alpha   90.00
_cell.angle_beta   90.00
_cell.angle_gamma   90.00
#
_symmetry.space_group_name_H-M   'P 1'
#
loop_
_entity.id
_entity.type
_entity.pdbx_description
1 polymer ?
#
loop_
_entity_poly.entity_id
_entity_poly.type
_entity_poly.pdbx_seq_one_letter_code
_entity_poly.pdbx_strand_id
1 'polypeptide(L)'
;LGVSEISFDSLKYRVKAELSELAIQSKSVLSSETHYYIICPMQKDIGNILAELSPAENKFSQTYNMMFDAEGGQETDFNAALQNQLGSSYAGAKYENAETKRQSDNFTYGGFLFIGLLLSLLFMIFLALVIYYKQITEGYSDRYNFEVMQKVGLDRNEVSAIVHKEIRTMFFLPLLIAVIHLAVSLYAVAMLIAVFGLTNVLVLLLCAGTISLLFAFIYMVMYFSTAKTYCKIVMR
;
A
#
# COMPACT_ATOMS: atom_id res chain seq x y z
N LEU A 1 -18.25 21.72 0.92
CA LEU A 1 -18.90 21.87 2.25
C LEU A 1 -20.34 22.35 2.11
N GLY A 2 -20.76 22.89 0.95
CA GLY A 2 -22.16 23.25 0.72
C GLY A 2 -22.70 24.36 1.64
N VAL A 3 -21.79 25.12 2.27
CA VAL A 3 -22.11 26.19 3.22
C VAL A 3 -21.96 27.54 2.55
N SER A 4 -22.85 28.49 2.87
CA SER A 4 -22.83 29.87 2.36
C SER A 4 -21.91 30.79 3.15
N GLU A 5 -21.54 30.43 4.37
CA GLU A 5 -20.71 31.21 5.29
C GLU A 5 -19.75 30.31 6.08
N ILE A 6 -18.58 30.87 6.41
CA ILE A 6 -17.57 30.28 7.30
C ILE A 6 -17.34 31.26 8.45
N SER A 7 -17.44 30.79 9.69
CA SER A 7 -17.26 31.62 10.88
C SER A 7 -16.11 31.13 11.76
N PHE A 8 -15.26 32.05 12.21
CA PHE A 8 -14.27 31.87 13.27
C PHE A 8 -14.74 32.70 14.46
N ASP A 9 -15.44 32.07 15.41
CA ASP A 9 -16.12 32.76 16.53
C ASP A 9 -16.91 34.01 16.07
N SER A 10 -16.43 35.24 16.34
CA SER A 10 -17.10 36.48 15.91
C SER A 10 -16.83 36.90 14.44
N LEU A 11 -15.77 36.39 13.81
CA LEU A 11 -15.41 36.68 12.42
C LEU A 11 -16.23 35.84 11.45
N LYS A 12 -16.95 36.48 10.52
CA LYS A 12 -17.76 35.81 9.49
C LYS A 12 -17.28 36.13 8.09
N TYR A 13 -17.10 35.09 7.28
CA TYR A 13 -16.71 35.18 5.88
C TYR A 13 -17.78 34.53 5.00
N ARG A 14 -18.18 35.22 3.92
CA ARG A 14 -19.13 34.69 2.94
C ARG A 14 -18.40 33.83 1.91
N VAL A 15 -18.92 32.64 1.65
CA VAL A 15 -18.37 31.74 0.61
C VAL A 15 -18.78 32.27 -0.76
N LYS A 16 -17.78 32.65 -1.56
CA LYS A 16 -17.99 33.16 -2.94
C LYS A 16 -18.11 32.02 -3.96
N ALA A 17 -17.31 30.97 -3.81
CA ALA A 17 -17.30 29.79 -4.67
C ALA A 17 -16.64 28.62 -3.93
N GLU A 18 -17.03 27.39 -4.29
CA GLU A 18 -16.37 26.16 -3.86
C GLU A 18 -15.53 25.62 -5.02
N LEU A 19 -14.21 25.44 -4.81
CA LEU A 19 -13.31 24.89 -5.81
C LEU A 19 -13.37 23.35 -5.79
N SER A 20 -13.47 22.73 -6.96
CA SER A 20 -13.45 21.27 -7.10
C SER A 20 -12.04 20.68 -6.96
N GLU A 21 -11.01 21.46 -7.29
CA GLU A 21 -9.60 21.05 -7.22
C GLU A 21 -8.74 22.19 -6.65
N LEU A 22 -7.74 21.83 -5.85
CA LEU A 22 -6.74 22.74 -5.32
C LEU A 22 -5.36 22.16 -5.64
N ALA A 23 -4.48 22.96 -6.25
CA ALA A 23 -3.15 22.52 -6.67
C ALA A 23 -2.23 22.06 -5.52
N ILE A 24 -2.53 22.50 -4.29
CA ILE A 24 -1.75 22.17 -3.09
C ILE A 24 -2.00 20.72 -2.64
N GLN A 25 -3.25 20.27 -2.65
CA GLN A 25 -3.60 18.91 -2.27
C GLN A 25 -4.97 18.53 -2.81
N SER A 26 -5.05 17.38 -3.49
CA SER A 26 -6.33 16.79 -3.89
C SER A 26 -7.07 16.25 -2.68
N LYS A 27 -8.38 16.47 -2.60
CA LYS A 27 -9.23 15.89 -1.57
C LYS A 27 -9.21 14.36 -1.67
N SER A 28 -8.79 13.68 -0.59
CA SER A 28 -8.85 12.22 -0.52
C SER A 28 -9.65 11.73 0.67
N VAL A 29 -10.46 10.69 0.43
CA VAL A 29 -11.26 9.99 1.46
C VAL A 29 -10.37 9.19 2.42
N LEU A 30 -9.14 8.87 2.01
CA LEU A 30 -8.16 8.16 2.83
C LEU A 30 -7.32 9.09 3.71
N SER A 31 -7.48 10.41 3.61
CA SER A 31 -6.75 11.34 4.48
C SER A 31 -7.16 11.13 5.94
N SER A 32 -6.18 10.81 6.79
CA SER A 32 -6.40 10.67 8.24
C SER A 32 -6.65 12.00 8.94
N GLU A 33 -6.32 13.11 8.27
CA GLU A 33 -6.44 14.46 8.81
C GLU A 33 -7.31 15.35 7.90
N THR A 34 -8.07 16.25 8.53
CA THR A 34 -8.80 17.30 7.82
C THR A 34 -7.96 18.56 7.78
N HIS A 35 -7.36 18.85 6.64
CA HIS A 35 -6.61 20.07 6.41
C HIS A 35 -7.51 21.19 5.89
N TYR A 36 -7.40 22.37 6.50
CA TYR A 36 -8.02 23.60 6.01
C TYR A 36 -6.91 24.58 5.60
N TYR A 37 -6.92 25.00 4.34
CA TYR A 37 -6.01 26.02 3.84
C TYR A 37 -6.74 27.36 3.79
N ILE A 38 -6.26 28.34 4.55
CA ILE A 38 -6.80 29.70 4.56
C ILE A 38 -5.74 30.61 3.93
N ILE A 39 -6.08 31.21 2.78
CA ILE A 39 -5.18 32.11 2.05
C ILE A 39 -5.66 33.54 2.32
N CYS A 40 -4.87 34.30 3.06
CA CYS A 40 -5.16 35.69 3.39
C CYS A 40 -4.30 36.64 2.54
N PRO A 41 -4.85 37.77 2.08
CA PRO A 41 -4.09 38.75 1.31
C PRO A 41 -3.08 39.51 2.18
N MET A 42 -3.36 39.70 3.47
CA MET A 42 -2.48 40.41 4.39
C MET A 42 -2.19 39.60 5.67
N GLN A 43 -0.98 39.79 6.22
CA GLN A 43 -0.58 39.20 7.51
C GLN A 43 -1.51 39.61 8.66
N LYS A 44 -2.07 40.83 8.60
CA LYS A 44 -3.03 41.34 9.59
C LYS A 44 -4.29 40.47 9.67
N ASP A 45 -4.77 39.98 8.53
CA ASP A 45 -5.96 39.13 8.48
C ASP A 45 -5.69 37.77 9.12
N ILE A 46 -4.50 37.21 8.91
CA ILE A 46 -4.03 35.98 9.57
C ILE A 46 -3.99 36.18 11.09
N GLY A 47 -3.42 37.30 11.55
CA GLY A 47 -3.35 37.65 12.97
C GLY A 47 -4.72 37.76 13.64
N ASN A 48 -5.69 38.39 12.96
CA ASN A 48 -7.06 38.50 13.47
C ASN A 48 -7.73 37.12 13.60
N ILE A 49 -7.59 36.26 12.58
CA ILE A 49 -8.15 34.89 12.62
C ILE A 49 -7.50 34.07 13.74
N LEU A 50 -6.18 34.15 13.90
CA LEU A 50 -5.46 33.44 14.96
C LEU A 50 -5.87 33.92 16.37
N ALA A 51 -6.08 35.22 16.56
CA ALA A 51 -6.52 35.78 17.84
C ALA A 51 -7.90 35.24 18.23
N GLU A 52 -8.80 35.13 17.25
CA GLU A 52 -10.15 34.62 17.42
C GLU A 52 -10.18 33.09 17.62
N LEU A 53 -9.27 32.38 16.96
CA LEU A 53 -9.11 30.93 17.07
C LEU A 53 -8.34 30.48 18.32
N SER A 54 -7.80 31.40 19.12
CA SER A 54 -7.00 31.07 20.31
C SER A 54 -7.88 31.04 21.57
N PRO A 55 -8.45 29.88 21.99
CA PRO A 55 -9.00 29.76 23.32
C PRO A 55 -7.86 29.85 24.35
N ALA A 56 -8.21 30.22 25.58
CA ALA A 56 -7.29 30.41 26.71
C ALA A 56 -6.45 29.17 27.12
N GLU A 57 -6.57 28.04 26.42
CA GLU A 57 -5.80 26.81 26.65
C GLU A 57 -4.82 26.59 25.48
N ASN A 58 -3.51 26.65 25.77
CA ASN A 58 -2.35 26.36 24.92
C ASN A 58 -2.46 25.09 24.01
N LYS A 59 -3.33 25.08 23.00
CA LYS A 59 -3.53 23.97 22.06
C LYS A 59 -2.95 24.23 20.66
N PHE A 60 -2.35 25.40 20.43
CA PHE A 60 -1.81 25.78 19.12
C PHE A 60 -0.28 25.77 19.12
N SER A 61 0.30 25.07 18.14
CA SER A 61 1.70 25.24 17.75
C SER A 61 1.74 26.11 16.49
N GLN A 62 2.48 27.22 16.55
CA GLN A 62 2.68 28.09 15.39
C GLN A 62 4.03 27.79 14.76
N THR A 63 4.03 27.49 13.47
CA THR A 63 5.25 27.30 12.68
C THR A 63 5.21 28.26 11.51
N TYR A 64 6.31 28.99 11.31
CA TYR A 64 6.50 29.85 10.15
C TYR A 64 7.29 29.06 9.10
N ASN A 65 6.70 28.90 7.91
CA ASN A 65 7.35 28.23 6.79
C ASN A 65 7.60 29.26 5.69
N MET A 66 8.84 29.32 5.19
CA MET A 66 9.19 30.13 4.03
C MET A 66 9.62 29.18 2.92
N MET A 67 8.99 29.30 1.76
CA MET A 67 9.25 28.47 0.58
C MET A 67 9.60 29.39 -0.58
N PHE A 68 10.61 29.01 -1.35
CA PHE A 68 11.03 29.72 -2.56
C PHE A 68 11.70 28.71 -3.48
N ASP A 69 11.63 28.97 -4.78
CA ASP A 69 12.32 28.17 -5.78
C ASP A 69 13.74 28.72 -5.97
N ALA A 70 14.73 27.84 -5.89
CA ALA A 70 16.08 28.13 -6.33
C ALA A 70 16.21 27.63 -7.77
N GLU A 71 16.61 28.50 -8.70
CA GLU A 71 16.81 28.15 -10.11
C GLU A 71 18.29 28.42 -10.48
N GLY A 72 18.97 27.43 -11.05
CA GLY A 72 20.29 27.59 -11.66
C GLY A 72 21.27 26.43 -11.49
N GLY A 73 22.45 26.53 -12.10
CA GLY A 73 23.44 25.44 -12.12
C GLY A 73 24.19 25.15 -10.80
N GLN A 74 23.97 25.95 -9.74
CA GLN A 74 24.64 25.82 -8.43
C GLN A 74 23.65 25.61 -7.28
N GLU A 75 22.45 25.09 -7.57
CA GLU A 75 21.40 24.86 -6.56
C GLU A 75 21.87 24.03 -5.36
N THR A 76 22.68 22.99 -5.59
CA THR A 76 23.18 22.12 -4.49
C THR A 76 24.06 22.87 -3.50
N ASP A 77 24.97 23.69 -4.02
CA ASP A 77 25.92 24.45 -3.19
C ASP A 77 25.21 25.59 -2.46
N PHE A 78 24.25 26.24 -3.13
CA PHE A 78 23.39 27.25 -2.52
C PHE A 78 22.55 26.65 -1.38
N ASN A 79 21.89 25.52 -1.61
CA ASN A 79 21.06 24.84 -0.60
C ASN A 79 21.91 24.41 0.61
N ALA A 80 23.10 23.88 0.39
CA ALA A 80 24.02 23.52 1.47
C ALA A 80 24.50 24.74 2.27
N ALA A 81 24.87 25.84 1.60
CA ALA A 81 25.28 27.07 2.26
C ALA A 81 24.15 27.68 3.09
N LEU A 82 22.93 27.73 2.53
CA LEU A 82 21.76 28.24 3.21
C LEU A 82 21.38 27.40 4.43
N GLN A 83 21.40 26.07 4.32
CA GLN A 83 21.14 25.17 5.44
C GLN A 83 22.10 25.44 6.60
N ASN A 84 23.40 25.59 6.32
CA ASN A 84 24.42 25.88 7.32
C ASN A 84 24.21 27.25 7.97
N GLN A 85 23.87 28.27 7.19
CA GLN A 85 23.60 29.61 7.71
C GLN A 85 22.36 29.65 8.59
N LEU A 86 21.28 28.98 8.19
CA LEU A 86 20.05 28.88 8.98
C LEU A 86 20.28 28.12 10.28
N GLY A 87 20.95 26.96 10.23
CA GLY A 87 21.23 26.14 11.40
C GLY A 87 22.15 26.83 12.42
N SER A 88 23.07 27.68 11.97
CA SER A 88 23.96 28.45 12.85
C SER A 88 23.31 29.72 13.41
N SER A 89 22.45 30.38 12.63
CA SER A 89 21.86 31.67 13.01
C SER A 89 20.55 31.53 13.78
N TYR A 90 19.81 30.43 13.61
CA TYR A 90 18.48 30.23 14.18
C TYR A 90 18.36 28.84 14.83
N ALA A 91 18.49 28.80 16.15
CA ALA A 91 18.30 27.57 16.92
C ALA A 91 16.88 27.02 16.72
N GLY A 92 16.77 25.76 16.30
CA GLY A 92 15.49 25.09 16.06
C GLY A 92 14.87 25.33 14.69
N ALA A 93 15.50 26.12 13.81
CA ALA A 93 15.06 26.25 12.43
C ALA A 93 15.16 24.89 11.71
N LYS A 94 14.08 24.49 11.04
CA LYS A 94 14.06 23.33 10.15
C LYS A 94 14.26 23.81 8.72
N TYR A 95 15.07 23.08 7.99
CA TYR A 95 15.32 23.33 6.57
C TYR A 95 15.04 22.04 5.80
N GLU A 96 14.19 22.15 4.78
CA GLU A 96 13.92 21.09 3.83
C GLU A 96 14.08 21.64 2.42
N ASN A 97 14.62 20.81 1.53
CA ASN A 97 14.70 21.09 0.11
C ASN A 97 14.29 19.84 -0.67
N ALA A 98 13.95 20.02 -1.94
CA ALA A 98 13.46 18.94 -2.80
C ALA A 98 14.45 17.76 -2.89
N GLU A 99 15.76 18.02 -2.92
CA GLU A 99 16.76 16.96 -3.04
C GLU A 99 16.87 16.14 -1.74
N THR A 100 16.94 16.80 -0.57
CA THR A 100 16.94 16.10 0.73
C THR A 100 15.64 15.32 0.93
N LYS A 101 14.50 15.88 0.53
CA LYS A 101 13.21 15.18 0.58
C LYS A 101 13.22 13.94 -0.32
N ARG A 102 13.66 14.09 -1.58
CA ARG A 102 13.78 12.99 -2.55
C ARG A 102 14.71 11.89 -2.06
N GLN A 103 15.85 12.23 -1.46
CA GLN A 103 16.79 11.27 -0.91
C GLN A 103 16.18 10.51 0.28
N SER A 104 15.53 11.22 1.20
CA SER A 104 14.84 10.64 2.35
C SER A 104 13.69 9.70 1.92
N ASP A 105 12.90 10.12 0.95
CA ASP A 105 11.79 9.35 0.39
C ASP A 105 12.30 8.10 -0.33
N ASN A 106 13.34 8.22 -1.15
CA ASN A 106 13.96 7.09 -1.84
C ASN A 106 14.52 6.06 -0.84
N PHE A 107 15.15 6.53 0.23
CA PHE A 107 15.66 5.64 1.28
C PHE A 107 14.52 4.89 1.99
N THR A 108 13.47 5.62 2.37
CA THR A 108 12.33 5.07 3.11
C THR A 108 11.51 4.10 2.25
N TYR A 109 11.05 4.54 1.09
CA TYR A 109 10.24 3.73 0.18
C TYR A 109 11.06 2.59 -0.43
N GLY A 110 12.34 2.81 -0.74
CA GLY A 110 13.24 1.77 -1.19
C GLY A 110 13.45 0.67 -0.14
N GLY A 111 13.59 1.05 1.13
CA GLY A 111 13.66 0.12 2.25
C GLY A 111 12.39 -0.73 2.40
N PHE A 112 11.22 -0.10 2.38
CA PHE A 112 9.95 -0.84 2.43
C PHE A 112 9.74 -1.76 1.24
N LEU A 113 10.08 -1.31 0.03
CA LEU A 113 9.99 -2.13 -1.18
C LEU A 113 10.93 -3.34 -1.09
N PHE A 114 12.16 -3.14 -0.62
CA PHE A 114 13.11 -4.23 -0.41
C PHE A 114 12.58 -5.27 0.59
N ILE A 115 12.13 -4.81 1.77
CA ILE A 115 11.57 -5.71 2.79
C ILE A 115 10.34 -6.43 2.27
N GLY A 116 9.43 -5.72 1.60
CA GLY A 116 8.20 -6.29 1.03
C GLY A 116 8.49 -7.35 -0.02
N LEU A 117 9.42 -7.10 -0.94
CA LEU A 117 9.80 -8.07 -1.97
C LEU A 117 10.53 -9.28 -1.38
N LEU A 118 11.49 -9.07 -0.47
CA LEU A 118 12.21 -10.16 0.18
C LEU A 118 11.26 -11.06 0.96
N LEU A 119 10.37 -10.47 1.76
CA LEU A 119 9.41 -11.21 2.57
C LEU A 119 8.41 -11.96 1.69
N SER A 120 7.94 -11.34 0.59
CA SER A 120 7.07 -11.99 -0.39
C SER A 120 7.75 -13.20 -1.04
N LEU A 121 9.02 -13.06 -1.45
CA LEU A 121 9.80 -14.16 -2.02
C LEU A 121 10.00 -15.30 -1.03
N LEU A 122 10.31 -14.99 0.23
CA LEU A 122 10.47 -16.00 1.28
C LEU A 122 9.18 -16.78 1.53
N PHE A 123 8.05 -16.08 1.69
CA PHE A 123 6.75 -16.75 1.86
C PHE A 123 6.35 -17.56 0.64
N MET A 124 6.73 -17.11 -0.55
CA MET A 124 6.46 -17.81 -1.78
C MET A 124 7.27 -19.12 -1.91
N ILE A 125 8.56 -19.10 -1.56
CA ILE A 125 9.39 -20.31 -1.49
C ILE A 125 8.83 -21.26 -0.42
N PHE A 126 8.45 -20.73 0.74
CA PHE A 126 7.85 -21.53 1.80
C PHE A 126 6.53 -22.19 1.35
N LEU A 127 5.65 -21.43 0.70
CA LEU A 127 4.41 -21.93 0.13
C LEU A 127 4.67 -23.04 -0.91
N ALA A 128 5.66 -22.84 -1.79
CA ALA A 128 6.06 -23.83 -2.79
C ALA A 128 6.51 -25.14 -2.14
N LEU A 129 7.35 -25.05 -1.10
CA LEU A 129 7.82 -26.21 -0.34
C LEU A 129 6.66 -26.95 0.33
N VAL A 130 5.78 -26.25 1.04
CA VAL A 130 4.62 -26.84 1.71
C VAL A 130 3.72 -27.56 0.71
N ILE A 131 3.42 -26.94 -0.43
CA ILE A 131 2.63 -27.54 -1.51
C ILE A 131 3.30 -28.80 -2.06
N TYR A 132 4.60 -28.73 -2.33
CA TYR A 132 5.37 -29.83 -2.88
C TYR A 132 5.39 -31.05 -1.94
N TYR A 133 5.71 -30.84 -0.67
CA TYR A 133 5.73 -31.91 0.33
C TYR A 133 4.35 -32.53 0.52
N LYS A 134 3.29 -31.70 0.55
CA LYS A 134 1.92 -32.16 0.67
C LYS A 134 1.53 -33.07 -0.50
N GLN A 135 1.75 -32.61 -1.73
CA GLN A 135 1.42 -33.42 -2.91
C GLN A 135 2.22 -34.72 -3.00
N ILE A 136 3.50 -34.73 -2.63
CA ILE A 136 4.26 -35.98 -2.63
C ILE A 136 3.69 -36.97 -1.61
N THR A 137 3.41 -36.50 -0.41
CA THR A 137 2.91 -37.37 0.67
C THR A 137 1.53 -37.93 0.33
N GLU A 138 0.63 -37.08 -0.17
CA GLU A 138 -0.69 -37.50 -0.65
C GLU A 138 -0.57 -38.43 -1.86
N GLY A 139 0.30 -38.14 -2.83
CA GLY A 139 0.51 -38.99 -4.00
C GLY A 139 0.97 -40.41 -3.67
N TYR A 140 1.81 -40.60 -2.64
CA TYR A 140 2.17 -41.95 -2.18
C TYR A 140 1.02 -42.65 -1.46
N SER A 141 0.23 -41.94 -0.66
CA SER A 141 -0.94 -42.49 0.03
C SER A 141 -2.04 -42.89 -0.97
N ASP A 142 -2.30 -42.05 -1.96
CA ASP A 142 -3.32 -42.26 -2.97
C ASP A 142 -2.95 -43.35 -3.96
N ARG A 143 -1.66 -43.59 -4.21
CA ARG A 143 -1.21 -44.76 -5.00
C ARG A 143 -1.69 -46.08 -4.38
N TYR A 144 -1.61 -46.22 -3.05
CA TYR A 144 -2.13 -47.40 -2.36
C TYR A 144 -3.66 -47.52 -2.55
N ASN A 145 -4.39 -46.41 -2.36
CA ASN A 145 -5.84 -46.38 -2.54
C ASN A 145 -6.25 -46.68 -4.00
N PHE A 146 -5.47 -46.21 -4.98
CA PHE A 146 -5.65 -46.48 -6.40
C PHE A 146 -5.57 -47.99 -6.70
N GLU A 147 -4.55 -48.68 -6.17
CA GLU A 147 -4.44 -50.13 -6.32
C GLU A 147 -5.62 -50.89 -5.70
N VAL A 148 -6.11 -50.42 -4.55
CA VAL A 148 -7.29 -51.01 -3.91
C VAL A 148 -8.53 -50.82 -4.79
N MET A 149 -8.79 -49.61 -5.30
CA MET A 149 -9.95 -49.32 -6.16
C MET A 149 -9.96 -50.17 -7.44
N GLN A 150 -8.80 -50.44 -8.05
CA GLN A 150 -8.72 -51.35 -9.19
C GLN A 150 -9.07 -52.80 -8.81
N LYS A 151 -8.65 -53.26 -7.63
CA LYS A 151 -9.00 -54.61 -7.14
C LYS A 151 -10.50 -54.78 -6.87
N VAL A 152 -11.22 -53.69 -6.57
CA VAL A 152 -12.69 -53.70 -6.37
C VAL A 152 -13.47 -53.49 -7.69
N GLY A 153 -12.78 -53.26 -8.82
CA GLY A 153 -13.37 -53.27 -10.16
C GLY A 153 -13.55 -51.91 -10.84
N LEU A 154 -12.98 -50.82 -10.30
CA LEU A 154 -12.97 -49.54 -11.02
C LEU A 154 -11.94 -49.56 -12.16
N ASP A 155 -12.33 -49.01 -13.31
CA ASP A 155 -11.42 -48.85 -14.44
C ASP A 155 -10.38 -47.74 -14.18
N ARG A 156 -9.22 -47.84 -14.82
CA ARG A 156 -8.13 -46.85 -14.68
C ARG A 156 -8.58 -45.42 -14.97
N ASN A 157 -9.49 -45.26 -15.94
CA ASN A 157 -9.97 -43.94 -16.35
C ASN A 157 -10.89 -43.31 -15.29
N GLU A 158 -11.72 -44.11 -14.62
CA GLU A 158 -12.60 -43.65 -13.55
C GLU A 158 -11.79 -43.16 -12.37
N VAL A 159 -10.78 -43.93 -11.94
CA VAL A 159 -9.93 -43.54 -10.80
C VAL A 159 -9.10 -42.29 -11.14
N SER A 160 -8.56 -42.19 -12.36
CA SER A 160 -7.80 -41.00 -12.79
C SER A 160 -8.67 -39.72 -12.79
N ALA A 161 -9.93 -39.83 -13.19
CA ALA A 161 -10.87 -38.69 -13.19
C ALA A 161 -11.21 -38.23 -11.76
N ILE A 162 -11.39 -39.16 -10.82
CA ILE A 162 -11.64 -38.87 -9.40
C ILE A 162 -10.45 -38.09 -8.82
N VAL A 163 -9.24 -38.63 -9.02
CA VAL A 163 -7.99 -38.05 -8.52
C VAL A 163 -7.75 -36.63 -9.07
N HIS A 164 -7.94 -36.40 -10.37
CA HIS A 164 -7.79 -35.06 -10.96
C HIS A 164 -8.78 -34.04 -10.37
N LYS A 165 -10.02 -34.46 -10.09
CA LYS A 165 -11.05 -33.60 -9.52
C LYS A 165 -10.72 -33.21 -8.08
N GLU A 166 -10.23 -34.16 -7.30
CA GLU A 166 -9.81 -33.94 -5.91
C GLU A 166 -8.64 -32.94 -5.85
N ILE A 167 -7.57 -33.19 -6.60
CA ILE A 167 -6.40 -32.31 -6.66
C ILE A 167 -6.81 -30.90 -7.09
N ARG A 168 -7.62 -30.75 -8.15
CA ARG A 168 -8.06 -29.42 -8.62
C ARG A 168 -8.80 -28.66 -7.52
N THR A 169 -9.68 -29.32 -6.79
CA THR A 169 -10.49 -28.69 -5.74
C THR A 169 -9.62 -28.27 -4.56
N MET A 170 -8.67 -29.11 -4.17
CA MET A 170 -7.75 -28.83 -3.06
C MET A 170 -6.83 -27.63 -3.34
N PHE A 171 -6.52 -27.35 -4.62
CA PHE A 171 -5.69 -26.21 -5.01
C PHE A 171 -6.48 -24.93 -5.29
N PHE A 172 -7.69 -25.06 -5.84
CA PHE A 172 -8.51 -23.87 -6.14
C PHE A 172 -9.03 -23.20 -4.86
N LEU A 173 -9.36 -23.99 -3.83
CA LEU A 173 -9.92 -23.46 -2.59
C LEU A 173 -8.94 -22.51 -1.85
N PRO A 174 -7.66 -22.85 -1.63
CA PRO A 174 -6.67 -21.92 -1.06
C PRO A 174 -6.50 -20.63 -1.88
N LEU A 175 -6.49 -20.72 -3.21
CA LEU A 175 -6.36 -19.55 -4.08
C LEU A 175 -7.56 -18.60 -3.91
N LEU A 176 -8.77 -19.15 -3.86
CA LEU A 176 -9.99 -18.36 -3.64
C LEU A 176 -9.97 -17.67 -2.27
N ILE A 177 -9.57 -18.41 -1.22
CA ILE A 177 -9.44 -17.86 0.13
C ILE A 177 -8.39 -16.73 0.15
N ALA A 178 -7.27 -16.87 -0.56
CA ALA A 178 -6.24 -15.84 -0.64
C ALA A 178 -6.76 -14.54 -1.28
N VAL A 179 -7.57 -14.64 -2.34
CA VAL A 179 -8.19 -13.47 -2.98
C VAL A 179 -9.18 -12.78 -2.04
N ILE A 180 -10.01 -13.55 -1.31
CA ILE A 180 -10.92 -13.00 -0.31
C ILE A 180 -10.14 -12.32 0.83
N HIS A 181 -9.08 -12.97 1.32
CA HIS A 181 -8.23 -12.43 2.38
C HIS A 181 -7.57 -11.11 1.97
N LEU A 182 -7.11 -11.01 0.71
CA LEU A 182 -6.59 -9.77 0.14
C LEU A 182 -7.68 -8.69 0.09
N ALA A 183 -8.89 -9.03 -0.38
CA ALA A 183 -10.00 -8.09 -0.47
C ALA A 183 -10.37 -7.48 0.90
N VAL A 184 -10.39 -8.29 1.95
CA VAL A 184 -10.65 -7.83 3.32
C VAL A 184 -9.48 -6.99 3.86
N SER A 185 -8.25 -7.43 3.61
CA SER A 185 -7.04 -6.76 4.10
C SER A 185 -6.77 -5.42 3.39
N LEU A 186 -7.29 -5.22 2.19
CA LEU A 186 -7.09 -4.00 1.39
C LEU A 186 -7.49 -2.73 2.15
N TYR A 187 -8.50 -2.79 3.01
CA TYR A 187 -8.88 -1.66 3.86
C TYR A 187 -7.76 -1.27 4.84
N ALA A 188 -7.21 -2.23 5.56
CA ALA A 188 -6.11 -1.99 6.50
C ALA A 188 -4.84 -1.52 5.77
N VAL A 189 -4.55 -2.10 4.62
CA VAL A 189 -3.42 -1.68 3.76
C VAL A 189 -3.61 -0.24 3.27
N ALA A 190 -4.82 0.14 2.85
CA ALA A 190 -5.14 1.49 2.43
C ALA A 190 -4.88 2.51 3.55
N MET A 191 -5.30 2.19 4.79
CA MET A 191 -5.05 3.04 5.95
C MET A 191 -3.56 3.17 6.29
N LEU A 192 -2.80 2.08 6.21
CA LEU A 192 -1.35 2.11 6.44
C LEU A 192 -0.61 2.96 5.41
N ILE A 193 -0.96 2.80 4.13
CA ILE A 193 -0.31 3.51 3.03
C ILE A 193 -0.72 5.00 3.00
N ALA A 194 -1.93 5.32 3.47
CA ALA A 194 -2.39 6.71 3.62
C ALA A 194 -1.53 7.53 4.60
N VAL A 195 -0.95 6.91 5.63
CA VAL A 195 0.00 7.57 6.56
C VAL A 195 1.22 8.12 5.81
N PHE A 196 1.59 7.50 4.68
CA PHE A 196 2.69 7.96 3.83
C PHE A 196 2.25 8.96 2.75
N GLY A 197 1.02 9.49 2.81
CA GLY A 197 0.47 10.42 1.82
C GLY A 197 0.00 9.76 0.51
N LEU A 198 0.12 8.44 0.40
CA LEU A 198 -0.28 7.66 -0.77
C LEU A 198 -1.78 7.34 -0.72
N THR A 199 -2.59 8.34 -1.03
CA THR A 199 -4.04 8.28 -0.82
C THR A 199 -4.86 8.00 -2.10
N ASN A 200 -4.18 7.71 -3.21
CA ASN A 200 -4.84 7.42 -4.49
C ASN A 200 -5.34 5.96 -4.53
N VAL A 201 -6.65 5.79 -4.34
CA VAL A 201 -7.33 4.48 -4.31
C VAL A 201 -7.17 3.73 -5.64
N LEU A 202 -7.20 4.42 -6.78
CA LEU A 202 -7.11 3.77 -8.08
C LEU A 202 -5.73 3.15 -8.28
N VAL A 203 -4.66 3.85 -7.90
CA VAL A 203 -3.30 3.32 -7.93
C VAL A 203 -3.16 2.11 -6.99
N LEU A 204 -3.71 2.20 -5.78
CA LEU A 204 -3.71 1.08 -4.83
C LEU A 204 -4.37 -0.17 -5.43
N LEU A 205 -5.56 -0.02 -6.03
CA LEU A 205 -6.30 -1.12 -6.64
C LEU A 205 -5.56 -1.72 -7.85
N LEU A 206 -4.94 -0.90 -8.69
CA LEU A 206 -4.12 -1.37 -9.81
C LEU A 206 -2.91 -2.18 -9.33
N CYS A 207 -2.20 -1.68 -8.32
CA CYS A 207 -1.06 -2.39 -7.73
C CYS A 207 -1.49 -3.72 -7.10
N ALA A 208 -2.56 -3.70 -6.29
CA ALA A 208 -3.09 -4.91 -5.65
C ALA A 208 -3.56 -5.94 -6.69
N GLY A 209 -4.27 -5.51 -7.74
CA GLY A 209 -4.69 -6.37 -8.84
C GLY A 209 -3.50 -6.98 -9.59
N THR A 210 -2.48 -6.18 -9.90
CA THR A 210 -1.26 -6.64 -10.59
C THR A 210 -0.50 -7.68 -9.77
N ILE A 211 -0.32 -7.44 -8.47
CA ILE A 211 0.35 -8.38 -7.56
C ILE A 211 -0.48 -9.66 -7.40
N SER A 212 -1.81 -9.55 -7.29
CA SER A 212 -2.69 -10.71 -7.18
C SER A 212 -2.67 -11.58 -8.45
N LEU A 213 -2.64 -10.96 -9.64
CA LEU A 213 -2.46 -11.66 -10.92
C LEU A 213 -1.10 -12.35 -11.00
N LEU A 214 -0.02 -11.68 -10.60
CA LEU A 214 1.31 -12.26 -10.57
C LEU A 214 1.37 -13.47 -9.63
N PHE A 215 0.80 -13.34 -8.42
CA PHE A 215 0.71 -14.43 -7.46
C PHE A 215 -0.09 -15.61 -8.03
N ALA A 216 -1.26 -15.36 -8.61
CA ALA A 216 -2.10 -16.40 -9.22
C ALA A 216 -1.38 -17.10 -10.38
N PHE A 217 -0.66 -16.36 -11.22
CA PHE A 217 0.15 -16.92 -12.31
C PHE A 217 1.21 -17.88 -11.76
N ILE A 218 1.98 -17.45 -10.76
CA ILE A 218 3.05 -18.31 -10.25
C ILE A 218 2.46 -19.49 -9.46
N TYR A 219 1.36 -19.29 -8.74
CA TYR A 219 0.62 -20.38 -8.10
C TYR A 219 0.15 -21.43 -9.10
N MET A 220 -0.34 -21.02 -10.28
CA MET A 220 -0.71 -21.94 -11.36
C MET A 220 0.50 -22.69 -11.90
N VAL A 221 1.64 -22.04 -12.09
CA VAL A 221 2.89 -22.72 -12.51
C VAL A 221 3.30 -23.78 -11.49
N MET A 222 3.23 -23.46 -10.19
CA MET A 222 3.51 -24.43 -9.12
C MET A 222 2.51 -25.60 -9.15
N TYR A 223 1.22 -25.32 -9.33
CA TYR A 223 0.18 -26.34 -9.46
C TYR A 223 0.50 -27.33 -10.59
N PHE A 224 0.75 -26.84 -11.82
CA PHE A 224 1.04 -27.73 -12.95
C PHE A 224 2.32 -28.53 -12.75
N SER A 225 3.38 -27.91 -12.21
CA SER A 225 4.64 -28.59 -11.92
C SER A 225 4.46 -29.73 -10.92
N THR A 226 3.72 -29.47 -9.84
CA THR A 226 3.52 -30.45 -8.78
C THR A 226 2.53 -31.52 -9.20
N ALA A 227 1.43 -31.16 -9.87
CA ALA A 227 0.42 -32.12 -10.35
C ALA A 227 1.01 -33.14 -11.32
N LYS A 228 1.97 -32.73 -12.17
CA LYS A 228 2.74 -33.65 -13.03
C LYS A 228 3.55 -34.66 -12.21
N THR A 229 4.15 -34.20 -11.11
CA THR A 229 4.91 -35.04 -10.18
C THR A 229 4.00 -36.03 -9.45
N TYR A 230 2.86 -35.55 -8.92
CA TYR A 230 1.83 -36.37 -8.30
C TYR A 230 1.32 -37.47 -9.25
N CYS A 231 0.91 -37.09 -10.47
CA CYS A 231 0.40 -38.03 -11.48
C CYS A 231 1.43 -39.10 -11.83
N LYS A 232 2.72 -38.73 -11.90
CA LYS A 232 3.82 -39.67 -12.16
C LYS A 232 4.02 -40.66 -10.99
N ILE A 233 3.74 -40.26 -9.76
CA ILE A 233 3.84 -41.14 -8.58
C ILE A 233 2.66 -42.11 -8.54
N VAL A 234 1.43 -41.62 -8.74
CA VAL A 234 0.20 -42.44 -8.64
C VAL A 234 0.04 -43.43 -9.80
N MET A 235 0.38 -43.05 -11.03
CA MET A 235 0.20 -43.91 -12.21
C MET A 235 1.31 -44.93 -12.45
N ARG A 236 2.35 -44.95 -11.60
CA ARG A 236 3.45 -45.91 -11.65
C ARG A 236 3.17 -47.10 -10.74
#